data_AF-A0ABD5G2A3-F1
#
_entry.id   AF-A0ABD5G2A3-F1
#
_cell.length_a   1.000
_cell.length_b   1.000
_cell.length_c   1.000
_cell.angle_alpha   90.00
_cell.angle_beta   90.00
_cell.angle_gamma   90.00
#
_symmetry.space_group_name_H-M   'P 1'
#
loop_
_entity.id
_entity.type
_entity.pdbx_description
1 polymer ?
#
loop_
_entity_poly.entity_id
_entity_poly.type
_entity_poly.pdbx_seq_one_letter_code
_entity_poly.pdbx_strand_id
1 'polypeptide(L)'
;MAEKAKEIWRFPLLSPETLEVYRSAERDPAEYTLEHYEYLKGDILTLFQALRRRIMNIDPSVKEELKKLYIAFKAYTNFVDVVPQKSRLRLSLNVAFADILDPKGLCKDVSNLGRWGNGDVEVGISNMNELDDIMELIQQAFDKQMEAN
;
A
#
# COMPACT_ATOMS: atom_id res chain seq x y z
N MET A 1 -1.35 43.36 5.66
CA MET A 1 -0.66 42.44 6.60
C MET A 1 0.22 41.38 5.91
N ALA A 2 0.40 41.40 4.58
CA ALA A 2 1.25 40.44 3.86
C ALA A 2 2.75 40.83 3.75
N GLU A 3 3.07 42.14 3.85
CA GLU A 3 4.44 42.65 3.67
C GLU A 3 5.40 42.24 4.80
N LYS A 4 4.92 42.07 6.04
CA LYS A 4 5.76 41.71 7.21
C LYS A 4 6.18 40.24 7.24
N ALA A 5 5.58 39.37 6.42
CA ALA A 5 5.90 37.94 6.43
C ALA A 5 7.23 37.62 5.73
N LYS A 6 7.68 38.47 4.78
CA LYS A 6 8.93 38.27 4.03
C LYS A 6 10.19 38.57 4.85
N GLU A 7 10.10 39.37 5.91
CA GLU A 7 11.25 39.69 6.77
C GLU A 7 11.55 38.62 7.82
N ILE A 8 10.54 37.83 8.21
CA ILE A 8 10.65 36.87 9.32
C ILE A 8 11.28 35.56 8.84
N TRP A 9 11.11 35.19 7.56
CA TRP A 9 11.65 33.95 7.01
C TRP A 9 12.89 34.20 6.14
N ARG A 10 14.04 34.38 6.78
CA ARG A 10 15.34 34.32 6.08
C ARG A 10 15.60 32.89 5.64
N PHE A 11 15.82 32.68 4.34
CA PHE A 11 16.25 31.39 3.81
C PHE A 11 17.53 30.94 4.53
N PRO A 12 17.57 29.75 5.15
CA PRO A 12 18.76 29.29 5.83
C PRO A 12 19.87 29.05 4.80
N LEU A 13 20.98 29.77 4.93
CA LEU A 13 22.19 29.53 4.14
C LEU A 13 22.84 28.26 4.68
N LEU A 14 22.44 27.11 4.13
CA LEU A 14 23.06 25.83 4.44
C LEU A 14 24.45 25.78 3.79
N SER A 15 25.48 25.45 4.57
CA SER A 15 26.81 25.23 4.03
C SER A 15 26.82 24.00 3.10
N PRO A 16 27.74 23.94 2.11
CA PRO A 16 27.87 22.77 1.23
C PRO A 16 28.05 21.45 2.00
N GLU A 17 28.76 21.51 3.12
CA GLU A 17 28.99 20.37 4.02
C GLU A 17 27.68 19.88 4.67
N THR A 18 26.79 20.79 5.08
CA THR A 18 25.47 20.42 5.61
C THR A 18 24.59 19.83 4.51
N LEU A 19 24.65 20.38 3.30
CA LEU A 19 23.91 19.84 2.14
C LEU A 19 24.39 18.43 1.78
N GLU A 20 25.68 18.14 1.94
CA GLU A 20 26.25 16.82 1.65
C GLU A 20 25.83 15.77 2.69
N VAL A 21 25.73 16.15 3.97
CA VAL A 21 25.16 15.30 5.03
C VAL A 21 23.69 14.96 4.75
N TYR A 22 22.90 15.90 4.21
CA TYR A 22 21.51 15.63 3.84
C TYR A 22 21.36 14.87 2.51
N ARG A 23 22.25 15.09 1.53
CA ARG A 23 22.28 14.31 0.28
C ARG A 23 22.66 12.85 0.51
N SER A 24 23.61 12.60 1.42
CA SER A 24 24.03 11.25 1.79
C SER A 24 23.04 10.53 2.72
N ALA A 25 22.05 11.25 3.25
CA ALA A 25 20.95 10.70 4.04
C ALA A 25 19.75 10.27 3.19
N GLU A 26 19.89 10.16 1.86
CA GLU A 26 19.05 9.26 1.07
C GLU A 26 19.41 7.83 1.49
N ARG A 27 18.83 7.39 2.61
CA ARG A 27 18.87 5.98 3.01
C ARG A 27 18.37 5.20 1.81
N ASP A 28 19.23 4.37 1.23
CA ASP A 28 18.81 3.33 0.30
C ASP A 28 17.54 2.70 0.85
N PRO A 29 16.42 2.70 0.10
CA PRO A 29 15.22 2.03 0.55
C PRO A 29 15.63 0.59 0.80
N ALA A 30 15.63 0.18 2.07
CA ALA A 30 16.10 -1.14 2.45
C ALA A 30 15.46 -2.18 1.52
N GLU A 31 16.30 -2.89 0.76
CA GLU A 31 15.83 -3.91 -0.17
C GLU A 31 15.29 -5.09 0.66
N TYR A 32 13.97 -5.13 0.83
CA TYR A 32 13.29 -6.24 1.45
C TYR A 32 13.11 -7.36 0.43
N THR A 33 13.30 -8.61 0.87
CA THR A 33 12.97 -9.80 0.08
C THR A 33 11.74 -10.48 0.67
N LEU A 34 11.12 -11.40 -0.08
CA LEU A 34 9.98 -12.17 0.42
C LEU A 34 10.29 -13.00 1.68
N GLU A 35 11.56 -13.31 1.91
CA GLU A 35 12.04 -14.07 3.08
C GLU A 35 11.93 -13.28 4.40
N HIS A 36 11.82 -11.96 4.32
CA HIS A 36 11.68 -11.09 5.49
C HIS A 36 10.32 -11.25 6.20
N TYR A 37 9.30 -11.77 5.51
CA TYR A 37 7.96 -11.92 6.06
C TYR A 37 7.82 -13.29 6.74
N GLU A 38 7.80 -13.31 8.07
CA GLU A 38 7.76 -14.54 8.88
C GLU A 38 6.67 -15.53 8.44
N TYR A 39 5.47 -15.01 8.14
CA TYR A 39 4.29 -15.80 7.80
C TYR A 39 4.13 -16.10 6.31
N LEU A 40 5.03 -15.59 5.46
CA LEU A 40 4.97 -15.83 4.02
C LEU A 40 5.67 -17.15 3.65
N LYS A 41 5.12 -18.26 4.15
CA LYS A 41 5.68 -19.62 4.00
C LYS A 41 4.56 -20.62 3.72
N GLY A 42 4.91 -21.76 3.12
CA GLY A 42 3.98 -22.86 2.84
C GLY A 42 2.77 -22.40 2.04
N ASP A 43 1.56 -22.75 2.49
CA ASP A 43 0.31 -22.43 1.80
C ASP A 43 0.06 -20.93 1.66
N ILE A 44 0.47 -20.12 2.64
CA ILE A 44 0.33 -18.66 2.58
C ILE A 44 1.20 -18.06 1.48
N LEU A 45 2.41 -18.62 1.26
CA LEU A 45 3.26 -18.21 0.15
C LEU A 45 2.61 -18.58 -1.19
N THR A 46 2.05 -19.78 -1.34
CA THR A 46 1.34 -20.20 -2.56
C THR A 46 0.14 -19.30 -2.85
N LEU A 47 -0.67 -19.01 -1.83
CA LEU A 47 -1.81 -18.10 -1.92
C LEU A 47 -1.37 -16.69 -2.34
N PHE A 48 -0.31 -16.17 -1.70
CA PHE A 48 0.25 -14.87 -2.05
C PHE A 48 0.77 -14.84 -3.48
N GLN A 49 1.48 -15.87 -3.95
CA GLN A 49 1.99 -15.91 -5.32
C GLN A 49 0.85 -15.92 -6.35
N ALA A 50 -0.24 -16.62 -6.08
CA ALA A 50 -1.42 -16.62 -6.92
C ALA A 50 -2.08 -15.23 -6.97
N LEU A 51 -2.27 -14.61 -5.80
CA LEU A 51 -2.79 -13.25 -5.67
C LEU A 51 -1.90 -12.23 -6.38
N ARG A 52 -0.59 -12.21 -6.07
CA ARG A 52 0.43 -11.36 -6.68
C ARG A 52 0.38 -11.42 -8.19
N ARG A 53 0.33 -12.63 -8.77
CA ARG A 53 0.27 -12.80 -10.22
C ARG A 53 -0.95 -12.11 -10.84
N ARG A 54 -2.12 -12.25 -10.21
CA ARG A 54 -3.35 -11.61 -10.70
C ARG A 54 -3.31 -10.10 -10.55
N ILE A 55 -2.82 -9.58 -9.43
CA ILE A 55 -2.67 -8.13 -9.22
C ILE A 55 -1.71 -7.51 -10.25
N MET A 56 -0.56 -8.14 -10.49
CA MET A 56 0.42 -7.66 -11.48
C MET A 56 -0.10 -7.74 -12.93
N ASN A 57 -1.15 -8.53 -13.18
CA ASN A 57 -1.77 -8.66 -14.49
C ASN A 57 -2.95 -7.70 -14.72
N ILE A 58 -3.31 -6.86 -13.73
CA ILE A 58 -4.39 -5.87 -13.88
C ILE A 58 -4.02 -4.86 -14.97
N ASP A 59 -2.83 -4.26 -14.88
CA ASP A 59 -2.34 -3.25 -15.82
C ASP A 59 -0.80 -3.18 -15.80
N PRO A 60 -0.13 -2.89 -16.94
CA PRO A 60 1.33 -2.77 -16.99
C PRO A 60 1.93 -1.68 -16.08
N SER A 61 1.14 -0.70 -15.64
CA SER A 61 1.58 0.35 -14.72
C SER A 61 1.72 -0.14 -13.27
N VAL A 62 1.19 -1.31 -12.93
CA VAL A 62 1.22 -1.86 -11.58
C VAL A 62 2.65 -2.23 -11.18
N LYS A 63 3.07 -1.72 -10.01
CA LYS A 63 4.37 -1.97 -9.38
C LYS A 63 4.20 -2.59 -8.00
N GLU A 64 5.04 -3.56 -7.70
CA GLU A 64 5.18 -4.14 -6.36
C GLU A 64 6.32 -3.45 -5.61
N GLU A 65 6.06 -3.03 -4.36
CA GLU A 65 7.09 -2.54 -3.44
C GLU A 65 7.05 -3.34 -2.14
N LEU A 66 8.14 -4.01 -1.80
CA LEU A 66 8.30 -4.71 -0.53
C LEU A 66 8.69 -3.68 0.56
N LYS A 67 7.84 -3.54 1.59
CA LYS A 67 8.11 -2.70 2.77
C LYS A 67 8.32 -3.59 3.99
N LYS A 68 8.95 -3.04 5.02
CA LYS A 68 9.24 -3.74 6.28
C LYS A 68 8.06 -4.53 6.87
N LEU A 69 6.84 -3.98 6.80
CA LEU A 69 5.66 -4.54 7.46
C LEU A 69 4.58 -5.05 6.49
N TYR A 70 4.67 -4.72 5.21
CA TYR A 70 3.66 -5.03 4.21
C TYR A 70 4.24 -5.03 2.80
N ILE A 71 3.48 -5.57 1.86
CA ILE A 71 3.79 -5.59 0.43
C ILE A 71 2.79 -4.66 -0.25
N ALA A 72 3.27 -3.61 -0.90
CA ALA A 72 2.43 -2.62 -1.55
C ALA A 72 2.29 -2.91 -3.05
N PHE A 73 1.09 -2.80 -3.58
CA PHE A 73 0.85 -2.73 -5.02
C PHE A 73 0.35 -1.33 -5.38
N LYS A 74 0.97 -0.73 -6.39
CA LYS A 74 0.82 0.68 -6.73
C LYS A 74 0.63 0.87 -8.23
N ALA A 75 -0.22 1.79 -8.63
CA ALA A 75 -0.18 2.36 -9.99
C ALA A 75 0.37 3.79 -9.90
N TYR A 76 -0.46 4.74 -9.45
CA TYR A 76 -0.01 6.09 -9.09
C TYR A 76 0.36 6.17 -7.60
N THR A 77 -0.54 5.70 -6.73
CA THR A 77 -0.31 5.51 -5.30
C THR A 77 -0.65 4.06 -4.93
N ASN A 78 -0.52 3.68 -3.66
CA ASN A 78 -0.92 2.33 -3.23
C ASN A 78 -2.42 2.15 -3.46
N PHE A 79 -2.83 1.06 -4.11
CA PHE A 79 -4.24 0.67 -4.23
C PHE A 79 -4.56 -0.58 -3.39
N VAL A 80 -3.56 -1.42 -3.13
CA VAL A 80 -3.67 -2.52 -2.15
C VAL A 80 -2.36 -2.73 -1.41
N ASP A 81 -2.45 -2.84 -0.08
CA ASP A 81 -1.36 -3.24 0.80
C ASP A 81 -1.65 -4.63 1.37
N VAL A 82 -0.69 -5.56 1.28
CA VAL A 82 -0.83 -6.95 1.73
C VAL A 82 0.07 -7.21 2.93
N VAL A 83 -0.53 -7.72 4.01
CA VAL A 83 0.18 -8.13 5.23
C VAL A 83 -0.01 -9.63 5.43
N PRO A 84 1.05 -10.44 5.29
CA PRO A 84 1.00 -11.85 5.65
C PRO A 84 0.73 -12.02 7.15
N GLN A 85 -0.22 -12.88 7.50
CA GLN A 85 -0.51 -13.28 8.87
C GLN A 85 -0.39 -14.80 9.01
N LYS A 86 -0.38 -15.29 10.24
CA LYS A 86 -0.20 -16.72 10.56
C LYS A 86 -1.11 -17.68 9.76
N SER A 87 -2.34 -17.27 9.46
CA SER A 87 -3.35 -18.13 8.82
C SER A 87 -4.04 -17.53 7.60
N ARG A 88 -3.67 -16.31 7.19
CA ARG A 88 -4.33 -15.59 6.09
C ARG A 88 -3.46 -14.43 5.59
N LEU A 89 -3.79 -13.88 4.43
CA LEU A 89 -3.31 -12.57 4.01
C LEU A 89 -4.36 -11.52 4.40
N ARG A 90 -3.92 -10.43 5.04
CA ARG A 90 -4.77 -9.27 5.34
C ARG A 90 -4.46 -8.18 4.31
N LEU A 91 -5.48 -7.73 3.61
CA LEU A 91 -5.40 -6.71 2.58
C LEU A 91 -6.04 -5.42 3.11
N SER A 92 -5.39 -4.30 2.83
CA SER A 92 -5.96 -2.97 2.98
C SER A 92 -6.13 -2.37 1.59
N LEU A 93 -7.38 -2.09 1.21
CA LEU A 93 -7.73 -1.55 -0.10
C LEU A 93 -7.86 -0.03 0.01
N ASN A 94 -7.15 0.71 -0.84
CA ASN A 94 -7.14 2.17 -0.81
C ASN A 94 -8.34 2.76 -1.55
N VAL A 95 -9.52 2.58 -0.95
CA VAL A 95 -10.81 3.11 -1.39
C VAL A 95 -11.64 3.45 -0.16
N ALA A 96 -12.56 4.41 -0.26
CA ALA A 96 -13.50 4.69 0.81
C ALA A 96 -14.45 3.50 1.01
N PHE A 97 -14.78 3.18 2.27
CA PHE A 97 -15.68 2.06 2.55
C PHE A 97 -17.07 2.25 1.94
N ALA A 98 -17.52 3.49 1.77
CA ALA A 98 -18.80 3.81 1.14
C ALA A 98 -18.83 3.56 -0.38
N ASP A 99 -17.66 3.51 -1.03
CA ASP A 99 -17.54 3.41 -2.48
C ASP A 99 -17.28 1.98 -2.96
N ILE A 100 -17.05 1.03 -2.04
CA ILE A 100 -16.80 -0.36 -2.38
C ILE A 100 -18.10 -1.16 -2.49
N LEU A 101 -18.26 -1.89 -3.60
CA LEU A 101 -19.36 -2.82 -3.81
C LEU A 101 -18.95 -4.20 -3.31
N ASP A 102 -19.47 -4.58 -2.16
CA ASP A 102 -19.21 -5.86 -1.50
C ASP A 102 -20.52 -6.60 -1.19
N PRO A 103 -21.11 -7.31 -2.17
CA PRO A 103 -22.36 -8.04 -1.96
C PRO A 103 -22.22 -9.22 -1.00
N LYS A 104 -20.98 -9.65 -0.72
CA LYS A 104 -20.66 -10.81 0.14
C LYS A 104 -20.33 -10.41 1.58
N GLY A 105 -20.20 -9.11 1.88
CA GLY A 105 -19.89 -8.60 3.22
C GLY A 105 -18.52 -9.04 3.74
N LEU A 106 -17.54 -9.19 2.83
CA LEU A 106 -16.16 -9.57 3.13
C LEU A 106 -15.35 -8.41 3.74
N CYS A 107 -15.70 -7.18 3.37
CA CYS A 107 -15.01 -5.95 3.73
C CYS A 107 -15.36 -5.50 5.14
N LYS A 108 -14.35 -4.95 5.82
CA LYS A 108 -14.50 -4.29 7.12
C LYS A 108 -14.15 -2.81 6.98
N ASP A 109 -15.03 -1.97 7.50
CA ASP A 109 -14.76 -0.55 7.63
C ASP A 109 -13.70 -0.33 8.71
N VAL A 110 -12.57 0.24 8.30
CA VAL A 110 -11.45 0.57 9.18
C VAL A 110 -11.15 2.08 9.22
N SER A 111 -12.01 2.92 8.62
CA SER A 111 -11.84 4.39 8.55
C SER A 111 -11.68 5.06 9.92
N ASN A 112 -12.38 4.55 10.94
CA ASN A 112 -12.43 5.15 12.28
C ASN A 112 -11.41 4.58 13.28
N LEU A 113 -10.50 3.70 12.86
CA LEU A 113 -9.62 2.97 13.77
C LEU A 113 -8.30 3.70 14.11
N GLY A 114 -8.10 4.93 13.64
CA GLY A 114 -6.91 5.74 13.96
C GLY A 114 -5.59 5.07 13.55
N ARG A 115 -5.60 4.36 12.42
CA ARG A 115 -4.46 3.55 11.96
C ARG A 115 -3.54 4.38 11.06
N TRP A 116 -2.25 4.12 11.15
CA TRP A 116 -1.29 4.55 10.15
C TRP A 116 -1.39 3.59 8.96
N GLY A 117 -1.95 4.03 7.84
CA GLY A 117 -2.12 3.19 6.66
C GLY A 117 -2.95 3.85 5.57
N ASN A 118 -3.01 3.20 4.41
CA ASN A 118 -3.82 3.62 3.27
C ASN A 118 -5.14 2.85 3.26
N GLY A 119 -6.22 3.55 2.89
CA GLY A 119 -7.53 2.95 2.67
C GLY A 119 -8.40 2.76 3.90
N ASP A 120 -9.71 2.77 3.65
CA ASP A 120 -10.75 2.61 4.67
C ASP A 120 -11.31 1.18 4.71
N VAL A 121 -10.83 0.30 3.84
CA VAL A 121 -11.34 -1.07 3.67
C VAL A 121 -10.28 -2.10 4.04
N GLU A 122 -10.61 -3.02 4.95
CA GLU A 122 -9.83 -4.22 5.23
C GLU A 122 -10.57 -5.48 4.75
N VAL A 123 -9.86 -6.38 4.06
CA VAL A 123 -10.39 -7.71 3.68
C VAL A 123 -9.33 -8.78 3.92
N GLY A 124 -9.74 -10.02 4.20
CA GLY A 124 -8.83 -11.14 4.43
C GLY A 124 -9.06 -12.26 3.43
N ILE A 125 -7.98 -12.89 2.97
CA ILE A 125 -8.03 -14.10 2.13
C ILE A 125 -7.24 -15.22 2.80
N SER A 126 -7.89 -16.38 2.94
CA SER A 126 -7.30 -17.54 3.63
C SER A 126 -7.20 -18.77 2.73
N ASN A 127 -7.95 -18.81 1.62
CA ASN A 127 -7.95 -19.92 0.69
C ASN A 127 -8.08 -19.47 -0.78
N MET A 128 -7.76 -20.38 -1.71
CA MET A 128 -7.75 -20.10 -3.15
C MET A 128 -9.16 -19.89 -3.75
N ASN A 129 -10.21 -20.40 -3.11
CA ASN A 129 -11.58 -20.27 -3.63
C ASN A 129 -12.14 -18.86 -3.42
N GLU A 130 -11.56 -18.10 -2.49
CA GLU A 130 -11.87 -16.68 -2.25
C GLU A 130 -11.16 -15.76 -3.26
N LEU A 131 -10.24 -16.28 -4.08
CA LEU A 131 -9.35 -15.45 -4.88
C LEU A 131 -10.09 -14.60 -5.93
N ASP A 132 -11.15 -15.13 -6.54
CA ASP A 132 -11.95 -14.37 -7.50
C ASP A 132 -12.67 -13.20 -6.83
N ASP A 133 -13.35 -13.46 -5.71
CA ASP A 133 -14.05 -12.43 -4.93
C ASP A 133 -13.13 -11.31 -4.46
N ILE A 134 -11.95 -11.69 -4.00
CA ILE A 134 -10.94 -10.73 -3.52
C ILE A 134 -10.36 -9.92 -4.68
N MET A 135 -10.19 -10.54 -5.85
CA MET A 135 -9.71 -9.82 -7.04
C MET A 135 -10.74 -8.83 -7.57
N GLU A 136 -12.05 -9.10 -7.47
CA GLU A 136 -13.09 -8.12 -7.82
C GLU A 136 -12.99 -6.87 -6.93
N LEU A 137 -12.75 -7.04 -5.63
CA LEU A 137 -12.58 -5.91 -4.70
C LEU A 137 -11.29 -5.12 -4.96
N ILE A 138 -10.19 -5.82 -5.28
CA ILE A 138 -8.92 -5.16 -5.65
C ILE A 138 -9.06 -4.38 -6.96
N GLN A 139 -9.77 -4.94 -7.95
CA GLN A 139 -10.02 -4.27 -9.22
C GLN A 139 -10.77 -2.95 -9.00
N GLN A 140 -11.80 -2.95 -8.14
CA GLN A 140 -12.52 -1.72 -7.77
C GLN A 140 -11.58 -0.66 -7.16
N ALA A 141 -10.66 -1.05 -6.27
CA ALA A 141 -9.70 -0.12 -5.68
C ALA A 141 -8.71 0.45 -6.72
N PHE A 142 -8.28 -0.38 -7.67
CA PHE A 142 -7.45 0.06 -8.80
C PHE A 142 -8.23 1.03 -9.71
N ASP A 143 -9.42 0.65 -10.16
CA ASP A 143 -10.26 1.45 -11.07
C ASP A 143 -10.58 2.82 -10.46
N LYS A 144 -10.93 2.86 -9.17
CA LYS A 144 -11.19 4.12 -8.44
C LYS A 144 -9.98 5.05 -8.42
N GLN A 145 -8.77 4.49 -8.29
CA GLN A 145 -7.55 5.28 -8.38
C GLN A 145 -7.32 5.80 -9.81
N MET A 146 -7.60 5.00 -10.83
CA MET A 146 -7.44 5.40 -12.23
C MET A 146 -8.47 6.46 -12.65
N GLU A 147 -9.70 6.41 -12.13
CA GLU A 147 -10.74 7.43 -12.37
C GLU A 147 -10.42 8.79 -11.73
N ALA A 148 -9.67 8.78 -10.62
CA ALA A 148 -9.35 9.98 -9.85
C ALA A 148 -8.13 10.76 -10.37
N ASN A 149 -7.41 10.25 -11.37
CA ASN A 149 -6.20 10.86 -11.96
C ASN A 149 -6.36 11.13 -13.45
#